data_AF-A0A485ART8-F1
#
_entry.id   AF-A0A485ART8-F1
#
_cell.length_a   1.000
_cell.length_b   1.000
_cell.length_c   1.000
_cell.angle_alpha   90.00
_cell.angle_beta   90.00
_cell.angle_gamma   90.00
#
_symmetry.space_group_name_H-M   'P 1'
#
loop_
_entity.id
_entity.type
_entity.pdbx_description
1 polymer ?
#
loop_
_entity_poly.entity_id
_entity_poly.type
_entity_poly.pdbx_seq_one_letter_code
_entity_poly.pdbx_strand_id
1 'polypeptide(L)'
;MVKRCWAGVLVGDASDYATLLQMMLNAMALPARPESLILPTLEGSTAKALGVAALPDSAQICSCHNVTKGDICQAVSAGASDIPAIKSGTRAATGCGGCSALVKQVMEYQLSAQGVEVKKDICEHFPWSRQEIYHLVRVNHIRTFDQLMSRYGQGHGCEICKPLVASVLASCWNEYLLKPAHLPLQDTNDRYFANIQKDGTYSVVPRMAAGEVTPDGLIAIGQIAKRYQLYSKITGGQRIDLFGARLEALPAIWARAGGGWL
;
A
#
# COMPACT_ATOMS: atom_id res chain seq x y z
N MET A 1 -37.92 10.64 -14.19
CA MET A 1 -37.53 9.85 -13.00
C MET A 1 -36.07 10.12 -12.68
N VAL A 2 -35.76 10.49 -11.43
CA VAL A 2 -34.37 10.65 -10.97
C VAL A 2 -33.79 9.25 -10.70
N LYS A 3 -32.73 8.86 -11.41
CA LYS A 3 -32.02 7.59 -11.17
C LYS A 3 -31.05 7.76 -10.00
N ARG A 4 -30.91 6.73 -9.16
CA ARG A 4 -30.04 6.73 -7.96
C ARG A 4 -29.18 5.46 -7.91
N CYS A 5 -28.00 5.56 -7.30
CA CYS A 5 -27.16 4.40 -6.98
C CYS A 5 -27.65 3.76 -5.67
N TRP A 6 -27.87 2.44 -5.66
CA TRP A 6 -28.32 1.70 -4.48
C TRP A 6 -27.23 0.81 -3.87
N ALA A 7 -26.42 0.17 -4.72
CA ALA A 7 -25.33 -0.70 -4.31
C ALA A 7 -24.33 -0.86 -5.48
N GLY A 8 -23.12 -1.30 -5.15
CA GLY A 8 -22.09 -1.61 -6.13
C GLY A 8 -20.94 -2.39 -5.50
N VAL A 9 -20.28 -3.21 -6.32
CA VAL A 9 -19.05 -3.92 -5.97
C VAL A 9 -18.01 -3.58 -7.02
N LEU A 10 -16.85 -3.06 -6.61
CA LEU A 10 -15.73 -2.78 -7.49
C LEU A 10 -14.71 -3.91 -7.36
N VAL A 11 -14.24 -4.43 -8.49
CA VAL A 11 -13.23 -5.48 -8.56
C VAL A 11 -12.12 -4.99 -9.48
N GLY A 12 -10.87 -5.02 -9.00
CA GLY A 12 -9.73 -4.43 -9.70
C GLY A 12 -9.47 -2.99 -9.26
N ASP A 13 -9.56 -2.04 -10.18
CA ASP A 13 -9.42 -0.61 -9.86
C ASP A 13 -10.62 -0.11 -9.06
N ALA A 14 -10.37 0.27 -7.80
CA ALA A 14 -11.39 0.78 -6.88
C ALA A 14 -11.28 2.29 -6.64
N SER A 15 -10.59 3.03 -7.54
CA SER A 15 -10.35 4.47 -7.39
C SER A 15 -11.65 5.29 -7.26
N ASP A 16 -12.74 4.84 -7.89
CA ASP A 16 -14.05 5.50 -7.83
C ASP A 16 -14.91 5.11 -6.61
N TYR A 17 -14.44 4.17 -5.78
CA TYR A 17 -15.20 3.64 -4.65
C TYR A 17 -15.74 4.75 -3.74
N ALA A 18 -14.90 5.71 -3.39
CA ALA A 18 -15.26 6.79 -2.48
C ALA A 18 -16.39 7.68 -3.06
N THR A 19 -16.29 8.03 -4.34
CA THR A 19 -17.32 8.81 -5.04
C THR A 19 -18.64 8.05 -5.12
N LEU A 20 -18.61 6.79 -5.58
CA LEU A 20 -19.81 5.97 -5.71
C LEU A 20 -20.50 5.70 -4.37
N LEU A 21 -19.71 5.49 -3.31
CA LEU A 21 -20.21 5.34 -1.95
C LEU A 21 -20.93 6.62 -1.50
N GLN A 22 -20.32 7.79 -1.70
CA GLN A 22 -20.94 9.06 -1.31
C GLN A 22 -22.21 9.37 -2.11
N MET A 23 -22.26 9.02 -3.39
CA MET A 23 -23.48 9.14 -4.20
C MET A 23 -24.62 8.31 -3.63
N MET A 24 -24.31 7.08 -3.18
CA MET A 24 -25.29 6.18 -2.58
C MET A 24 -25.73 6.68 -1.20
N LEU A 25 -24.78 7.03 -0.32
CA LEU A 25 -25.07 7.49 1.05
C LEU A 25 -25.88 8.79 1.08
N ASN A 26 -25.62 9.72 0.15
CA ASN A 26 -26.31 11.02 0.10
C ASN A 26 -27.50 11.04 -0.89
N ALA A 27 -27.92 9.88 -1.40
CA ALA A 27 -29.02 9.75 -2.36
C ALA A 27 -28.90 10.70 -3.58
N MET A 28 -27.67 10.93 -4.04
CA MET A 28 -27.37 11.87 -5.12
C MET A 28 -27.97 11.37 -6.45
N ALA A 29 -28.43 12.30 -7.27
CA ALA A 29 -28.89 11.97 -8.62
C ALA A 29 -27.72 11.44 -9.46
N LEU A 30 -27.95 10.36 -10.19
CA LEU A 30 -26.98 9.89 -11.18
C LEU A 30 -26.86 10.91 -12.32
N PRO A 31 -25.67 11.04 -12.93
CA PRO A 31 -25.51 11.82 -14.16
C PRO A 31 -26.41 11.27 -15.27
N ALA A 32 -26.69 12.10 -16.28
CA ALA A 32 -27.54 11.73 -17.42
C ALA A 32 -27.06 10.46 -18.14
N ARG A 33 -25.75 10.19 -18.10
CA ARG A 33 -25.07 9.02 -18.66
C ARG A 33 -24.41 8.19 -17.55
N PRO A 34 -25.14 7.30 -16.85
CA PRO A 34 -24.59 6.54 -15.72
C PRO A 34 -23.36 5.70 -16.07
N GLU A 35 -23.23 5.29 -17.33
CA GLU A 35 -22.06 4.56 -17.83
C GLU A 35 -20.75 5.35 -17.67
N SER A 36 -20.80 6.69 -17.62
CA SER A 36 -19.61 7.53 -17.39
C SER A 36 -19.01 7.37 -15.98
N LEU A 37 -19.71 6.71 -15.06
CA LEU A 37 -19.23 6.44 -13.71
C LEU A 37 -18.27 5.25 -13.66
N ILE A 38 -18.39 4.30 -14.61
CA ILE A 38 -17.63 3.04 -14.64
C ILE A 38 -16.72 2.93 -15.87
N LEU A 39 -17.02 3.66 -16.94
CA LEU A 39 -16.19 3.69 -18.13
C LEU A 39 -15.04 4.70 -17.98
N PRO A 40 -13.90 4.46 -18.66
CA PRO A 40 -12.84 5.46 -18.79
C PRO A 40 -13.41 6.78 -19.32
N THR A 41 -12.89 7.91 -18.81
CA THR A 41 -13.22 9.24 -19.35
C THR A 41 -12.91 9.29 -20.84
N LEU A 42 -13.96 9.42 -21.66
CA LEU A 42 -13.83 9.63 -23.10
C LEU A 42 -13.32 11.05 -23.35
N GLU A 43 -12.49 11.23 -24.39
CA GLU A 43 -12.03 12.56 -24.81
C GLU A 43 -13.22 13.52 -25.03
N GLY A 44 -13.13 14.71 -24.45
CA GLY A 44 -14.20 15.72 -24.50
C GLY A 44 -15.32 15.54 -23.46
N SER A 45 -15.28 14.52 -22.60
CA SER A 45 -16.19 14.43 -21.45
C SER A 45 -15.74 15.34 -20.31
N THR A 46 -16.68 16.05 -19.69
CA THR A 46 -16.43 16.72 -18.41
C THR A 46 -15.94 15.67 -17.41
N ALA A 47 -14.75 15.88 -16.84
CA ALA A 47 -14.16 15.03 -15.81
C ALA A 47 -15.23 14.55 -14.82
N LYS A 48 -15.18 13.29 -14.35
CA LYS A 48 -16.11 12.68 -13.39
C LYS A 48 -16.46 13.67 -12.27
N ALA A 49 -17.51 14.47 -12.49
CA ALA A 49 -17.80 15.67 -11.72
C ALA A 49 -18.65 15.30 -10.51
N LEU A 50 -18.11 14.40 -9.68
CA LEU A 50 -18.56 14.06 -8.34
C LEU A 50 -17.31 13.83 -7.47
N GLY A 51 -16.38 14.79 -7.53
CA GLY A 51 -15.26 14.87 -6.60
C GLY A 51 -15.73 15.42 -5.25
N VAL A 52 -14.84 15.42 -4.25
CA VAL A 52 -15.10 15.95 -2.90
C VAL A 52 -15.71 17.37 -2.90
N ALA A 53 -15.42 18.15 -3.94
CA ALA A 53 -16.01 19.46 -4.17
C ALA A 53 -17.55 19.47 -4.13
N ALA A 54 -18.20 18.43 -4.69
CA ALA A 54 -19.66 18.35 -4.80
C ALA A 54 -20.36 17.86 -3.52
N LEU A 55 -19.60 17.39 -2.52
CA LEU A 55 -20.18 16.93 -1.26
C LEU A 55 -20.60 18.11 -0.39
N PRO A 56 -21.78 18.08 0.25
CA PRO A 56 -22.14 19.07 1.26
C PRO A 56 -21.23 18.94 2.49
N ASP A 57 -21.09 20.01 3.27
CA ASP A 57 -20.27 19.99 4.50
C ASP A 57 -20.80 18.98 5.53
N SER A 58 -22.11 18.70 5.52
CA SER A 58 -22.75 17.67 6.34
C SER A 58 -22.49 16.23 5.88
N ALA A 59 -21.82 16.02 4.73
CA ALA A 59 -21.56 14.67 4.22
C ALA A 59 -20.68 13.89 5.21
N GLN A 60 -21.15 12.73 5.64
CA GLN A 60 -20.40 11.89 6.56
C GLN A 60 -19.23 11.20 5.84
N ILE A 61 -18.02 11.48 6.31
CA ILE A 61 -16.77 10.94 5.75
C ILE A 61 -16.27 9.76 6.58
N CYS A 62 -16.27 9.88 7.91
CA CYS A 62 -15.88 8.81 8.83
C CYS A 62 -17.08 8.34 9.66
N SER A 63 -17.57 7.13 9.39
CA SER A 63 -18.68 6.55 10.18
C SER A 63 -18.28 6.14 11.59
N CYS A 64 -17.03 5.68 11.81
CA CYS A 64 -16.60 5.21 13.14
C CYS A 64 -16.59 6.31 14.19
N HIS A 65 -16.26 7.54 13.77
CA HIS A 65 -16.11 8.70 14.66
C HIS A 65 -17.09 9.83 14.33
N ASN A 66 -18.07 9.55 13.47
CA ASN A 66 -19.10 10.50 13.03
C ASN A 66 -18.51 11.85 12.53
N VAL A 67 -17.46 11.78 11.70
CA VAL A 67 -16.77 12.98 11.19
C VAL A 67 -17.32 13.32 9.80
N THR A 68 -17.69 14.59 9.62
CA THR A 68 -18.23 15.16 8.39
C THR A 68 -17.15 15.81 7.53
N LYS A 69 -17.49 16.17 6.29
CA LYS A 69 -16.62 16.97 5.42
C LYS A 69 -16.29 18.32 6.08
N GLY A 70 -17.28 18.97 6.69
CA GLY A 70 -17.13 20.25 7.38
C GLY A 70 -16.11 20.19 8.51
N ASP A 71 -16.12 19.12 9.32
CA ASP A 71 -15.16 18.93 10.42
C ASP A 71 -13.72 18.86 9.90
N ILE A 72 -13.50 18.15 8.78
CA ILE A 72 -12.18 18.04 8.14
C ILE A 72 -11.76 19.40 7.56
N CYS A 73 -12.66 20.10 6.87
CA CYS A 73 -12.37 21.43 6.31
C CYS A 73 -12.04 22.45 7.42
N GLN A 74 -12.74 22.38 8.55
CA GLN A 74 -12.46 23.21 9.72
C GLN A 74 -11.09 22.87 10.34
N ALA A 75 -10.75 21.59 10.46
CA ALA A 75 -9.44 21.17 10.98
C ALA A 75 -8.29 21.67 10.09
N VAL A 76 -8.45 21.61 8.76
CA VAL A 76 -7.47 22.19 7.82
C VAL A 76 -7.37 23.70 7.99
N SER A 77 -8.50 24.39 8.10
CA SER A 77 -8.54 25.84 8.34
C SER A 77 -7.94 26.25 9.70
N ALA A 78 -7.92 25.33 10.67
CA ALA A 78 -7.24 25.50 11.95
C ALA A 78 -5.73 25.16 11.89
N GLY A 79 -5.20 24.79 10.73
CA GLY A 79 -3.77 24.56 10.49
C GLY A 79 -3.35 23.10 10.26
N ALA A 80 -4.29 22.15 10.20
CA ALA A 80 -3.96 20.76 9.87
C ALA A 80 -3.57 20.61 8.39
N SER A 81 -2.31 20.29 8.13
CA SER A 81 -1.75 20.18 6.77
C SER A 81 -1.39 18.76 6.35
N ASP A 82 -1.53 17.78 7.25
CA ASP A 82 -1.24 16.38 6.98
C ASP A 82 -2.25 15.42 7.65
N ILE A 83 -2.20 14.15 7.23
CA ILE A 83 -3.11 13.12 7.75
C ILE A 83 -2.94 12.89 9.27
N PRO A 84 -1.72 12.84 9.84
CA PRO A 84 -1.54 12.79 11.28
C PRO A 84 -2.25 13.92 12.04
N ALA A 85 -2.15 15.17 11.56
CA ALA A 85 -2.83 16.31 12.15
C ALA A 85 -4.35 16.17 12.06
N ILE A 86 -4.89 15.73 10.91
CA ILE A 86 -6.32 15.45 10.76
C ILE A 86 -6.78 14.33 11.71
N LYS A 87 -6.01 13.25 11.82
CA LYS A 87 -6.29 12.14 12.75
C LYS A 87 -6.32 12.62 14.19
N SER A 88 -5.37 13.48 14.58
CA SER A 88 -5.31 14.06 15.92
C SER A 88 -6.48 15.00 16.19
N GLY A 89 -6.80 15.89 15.24
CA GLY A 89 -7.83 16.91 15.40
C GLY A 89 -9.27 16.41 15.28
N THR A 90 -9.52 15.38 14.47
CA THR A 90 -10.89 14.91 14.15
C THR A 90 -11.16 13.45 14.54
N ARG A 91 -10.12 12.67 14.84
CA ARG A 91 -10.16 11.20 14.98
C ARG A 91 -10.54 10.44 13.71
N ALA A 92 -10.80 11.10 12.58
CA ALA A 92 -11.09 10.42 11.31
C ALA A 92 -9.95 9.44 10.96
N ALA A 93 -10.28 8.30 10.32
CA ALA A 93 -9.32 7.26 9.94
C ALA A 93 -8.51 6.58 11.08
N THR A 94 -8.92 6.73 12.35
CA THR A 94 -8.30 6.04 13.49
C THR A 94 -9.05 4.78 13.96
N GLY A 95 -10.29 4.57 13.50
CA GLY A 95 -11.11 3.40 13.81
C GLY A 95 -10.86 2.23 12.85
N CYS A 96 -11.75 2.01 11.88
CA CYS A 96 -11.61 0.94 10.89
C CYS A 96 -10.68 1.26 9.70
N GLY A 97 -10.29 2.53 9.53
CA GLY A 97 -9.41 2.98 8.44
C GLY A 97 -10.05 3.06 7.04
N GLY A 98 -11.28 2.58 6.83
CA GLY A 98 -11.92 2.53 5.50
C GLY A 98 -12.15 3.89 4.82
N CYS A 99 -12.23 4.97 5.60
CA CYS A 99 -12.38 6.34 5.10
C CYS A 99 -11.05 7.05 4.78
N SER A 100 -9.90 6.44 5.02
CA SER A 100 -8.58 7.12 4.96
C SER A 100 -8.32 7.81 3.62
N ALA A 101 -8.69 7.16 2.51
CA ALA A 101 -8.52 7.74 1.17
C ALA A 101 -9.40 8.97 0.97
N LEU A 102 -10.68 8.91 1.37
CA LEU A 102 -11.62 10.01 1.23
C LEU A 102 -11.26 11.19 2.16
N VAL A 103 -10.83 10.90 3.39
CA VAL A 103 -10.31 11.93 4.32
C VAL A 103 -9.14 12.68 3.69
N LYS A 104 -8.20 11.96 3.06
CA LYS A 104 -7.08 12.57 2.34
C LYS A 104 -7.54 13.48 1.20
N GLN A 105 -8.48 13.02 0.38
CA GLN A 105 -9.02 13.82 -0.71
C GLN A 105 -9.72 15.11 -0.22
N VAL A 106 -10.46 15.04 0.90
CA VAL A 106 -11.09 16.23 1.52
C VAL A 106 -10.05 17.22 2.04
N MET A 107 -9.03 16.71 2.73
CA MET A 107 -7.93 17.52 3.23
C MET A 107 -7.18 18.22 2.09
N GLU A 108 -6.78 17.48 1.05
CA GLU A 108 -6.07 18.03 -0.11
C GLU A 108 -6.92 19.05 -0.89
N TYR A 109 -8.22 18.80 -1.02
CA TYR A 109 -9.16 19.75 -1.61
C TYR A 109 -9.20 21.07 -0.83
N GLN A 110 -9.32 21.02 0.50
CA GLN A 110 -9.37 22.21 1.34
C GLN A 110 -8.03 22.97 1.34
N LEU A 111 -6.90 22.25 1.41
CA LEU A 111 -5.56 22.85 1.31
C LEU A 111 -5.37 23.57 -0.04
N SER A 112 -5.77 22.94 -1.14
CA SER A 112 -5.70 23.54 -2.47
C SER A 112 -6.59 24.79 -2.58
N ALA A 113 -7.79 24.77 -1.98
CA ALA A 113 -8.68 25.93 -1.92
C ALA A 113 -8.10 27.10 -1.12
N GLN A 114 -7.19 26.84 -0.17
CA GLN A 114 -6.43 27.84 0.58
C GLN A 114 -5.13 28.27 -0.12
N GLY A 115 -4.87 27.79 -1.34
CA GLY A 115 -3.65 28.09 -2.08
C GLY A 115 -2.41 27.34 -1.58
N VAL A 116 -2.57 26.31 -0.73
CA VAL A 116 -1.47 25.45 -0.30
C VAL A 116 -1.21 24.41 -1.37
N GLU A 117 -0.02 24.47 -1.98
CA GLU A 117 0.42 23.49 -2.97
C GLU A 117 0.73 22.14 -2.29
N VAL A 118 -0.05 21.10 -2.60
CA VAL A 118 0.20 19.75 -2.11
C VAL A 118 1.27 19.09 -2.98
N LYS A 119 2.53 19.14 -2.53
CA LYS A 119 3.63 18.43 -3.18
C LYS A 119 3.40 16.92 -3.08
N LYS A 120 3.57 16.23 -4.21
CA LYS A 120 3.47 14.76 -4.29
C LYS A 120 4.81 14.06 -4.11
N ASP A 121 5.83 14.83 -3.77
CA ASP A 121 7.19 14.40 -3.50
C ASP A 121 7.20 13.31 -2.44
N ILE A 122 8.01 12.27 -2.65
CA ILE A 122 8.19 11.19 -1.67
C ILE A 122 8.93 11.72 -0.43
N CYS A 123 9.97 12.51 -0.65
CA CYS A 123 10.79 13.16 0.38
C CYS A 123 11.75 14.15 -0.28
N GLU A 124 12.58 14.82 0.50
CA GLU A 124 13.62 15.75 0.01
C GLU A 124 14.59 15.16 -1.03
N HIS A 125 14.76 13.83 -1.06
CA HIS A 125 15.64 13.15 -2.02
C HIS A 125 15.00 12.97 -3.40
N PHE A 126 13.67 12.93 -3.49
CA PHE A 126 12.93 12.64 -4.71
C PHE A 126 11.69 13.53 -4.82
N PRO A 127 11.72 14.57 -5.68
CA PRO A 127 10.57 15.43 -5.96
C PRO A 127 9.59 14.76 -6.93
N TRP A 128 9.27 13.49 -6.66
CA TRP A 128 8.43 12.65 -7.48
C TRP A 128 7.50 11.85 -6.60
N SER A 129 6.31 11.56 -7.10
CA SER A 129 5.40 10.59 -6.50
C SER A 129 5.86 9.15 -6.72
N ARG A 130 5.30 8.22 -5.94
CA ARG A 130 5.55 6.77 -6.11
C ARG A 130 5.26 6.29 -7.54
N GLN A 131 4.21 6.80 -8.16
CA GLN A 131 3.81 6.43 -9.52
C GLN A 131 4.82 6.95 -10.55
N GLU A 132 5.28 8.20 -10.40
CA GLU A 132 6.31 8.75 -11.27
C GLU A 132 7.63 8.00 -11.13
N ILE A 133 8.07 7.68 -9.90
CA ILE A 133 9.25 6.83 -9.69
C ILE A 133 9.09 5.48 -10.40
N TYR A 134 7.92 4.83 -10.30
CA TYR A 134 7.65 3.58 -11.03
C TYR A 134 7.80 3.77 -12.55
N HIS A 135 7.22 4.82 -13.11
CA HIS A 135 7.35 5.13 -14.54
C HIS A 135 8.79 5.41 -14.95
N LEU A 136 9.51 6.23 -14.18
CA LEU A 136 10.91 6.54 -14.41
C LEU A 136 11.76 5.26 -14.43
N VAL A 137 11.54 4.36 -13.48
CA VAL A 137 12.23 3.07 -13.40
C VAL A 137 11.94 2.21 -14.63
N ARG A 138 10.67 2.08 -15.03
CA ARG A 138 10.26 1.24 -16.16
C ARG A 138 10.73 1.79 -17.51
N VAL A 139 10.50 3.07 -17.77
CA VAL A 139 10.79 3.73 -19.06
C VAL A 139 12.30 3.85 -19.28
N ASN A 140 13.05 4.17 -18.23
CA ASN A 140 14.50 4.37 -18.35
C ASN A 140 15.32 3.13 -18.01
N HIS A 141 14.68 1.97 -17.83
CA HIS A 141 15.32 0.71 -17.47
C HIS A 141 16.26 0.80 -16.26
N ILE A 142 15.87 1.54 -15.22
CA ILE A 142 16.69 1.75 -14.02
C ILE A 142 16.69 0.47 -13.18
N ARG A 143 17.86 -0.07 -12.88
CA ARG A 143 18.02 -1.35 -12.17
C ARG A 143 18.52 -1.20 -10.74
N THR A 144 19.09 -0.05 -10.36
CA THR A 144 19.66 0.13 -9.02
C THR A 144 19.21 1.46 -8.40
N PHE A 145 19.29 1.52 -7.07
CA PHE A 145 19.02 2.77 -6.35
C PHE A 145 19.98 3.88 -6.76
N ASP A 146 21.26 3.58 -6.93
CA ASP A 146 22.26 4.57 -7.31
C ASP A 146 22.00 5.16 -8.71
N GLN A 147 21.51 4.34 -9.65
CA GLN A 147 21.09 4.81 -10.96
C GLN A 147 19.87 5.74 -10.88
N LEU A 148 18.89 5.40 -10.02
CA LEU A 148 17.72 6.26 -9.81
C LEU A 148 18.12 7.58 -9.13
N MET A 149 18.94 7.48 -8.09
CA MET A 149 19.39 8.62 -7.29
C MET A 149 20.23 9.59 -8.13
N SER A 150 21.20 9.09 -8.89
CA SER A 150 22.07 9.93 -9.73
C SER A 150 21.34 10.66 -10.85
N ARG A 151 20.24 10.10 -11.37
CA ARG A 151 19.52 10.67 -12.52
C ARG A 151 18.30 11.51 -12.12
N TYR A 152 17.62 11.14 -11.05
CA TYR A 152 16.29 11.66 -10.71
C TYR A 152 16.14 12.03 -9.23
N GLY A 153 17.21 11.98 -8.43
CA GLY A 153 17.19 12.34 -7.03
C GLY A 153 18.44 13.11 -6.59
N GLN A 154 18.57 13.27 -5.28
CA GLN A 154 19.71 13.93 -4.64
C GLN A 154 20.02 13.31 -3.27
N GLY A 155 21.27 13.39 -2.83
CA GLY A 155 21.73 12.87 -1.54
C GLY A 155 21.92 11.35 -1.51
N HIS A 156 21.77 10.74 -0.33
CA HIS A 156 22.04 9.31 -0.08
C HIS A 156 20.79 8.48 0.24
N GLY A 157 19.61 9.13 0.26
CA GLY A 157 18.34 8.52 0.61
C GLY A 157 18.12 8.31 2.10
N CYS A 158 16.85 8.17 2.49
CA CYS A 158 16.40 7.97 3.86
C CYS A 158 15.53 6.72 4.02
N GLU A 159 15.02 6.51 5.23
CA GLU A 159 14.06 5.46 5.60
C GLU A 159 12.72 5.50 4.84
N ILE A 160 12.40 6.60 4.15
CA ILE A 160 11.17 6.71 3.34
C ILE A 160 11.45 6.23 1.91
N CYS A 161 12.46 6.78 1.24
CA CYS A 161 12.68 6.53 -0.18
C CYS A 161 13.39 5.21 -0.47
N LYS A 162 14.31 4.75 0.39
CA LYS A 162 15.03 3.48 0.17
C LYS A 162 14.09 2.27 0.08
N PRO A 163 13.18 2.01 1.06
CA PRO A 163 12.26 0.88 0.95
C PRO A 163 11.24 1.06 -0.18
N LEU A 164 10.83 2.31 -0.47
CA LEU A 164 9.96 2.58 -1.62
C LEU A 164 10.63 2.17 -2.94
N VAL A 165 11.87 2.59 -3.16
CA VAL A 165 12.62 2.26 -4.38
C VAL A 165 12.94 0.77 -4.44
N ALA A 166 13.29 0.13 -3.33
CA ALA A 166 13.46 -1.32 -3.25
C ALA A 166 12.20 -2.06 -3.73
N SER A 167 11.03 -1.67 -3.22
CA SER A 167 9.72 -2.21 -3.61
C SER A 167 9.40 -1.98 -5.09
N VAL A 168 9.73 -0.80 -5.64
CA VAL A 168 9.54 -0.49 -7.06
C VAL A 168 10.45 -1.35 -7.93
N LEU A 169 11.74 -1.46 -7.61
CA LEU A 169 12.71 -2.27 -8.35
C LEU A 169 12.32 -3.75 -8.34
N ALA A 170 11.92 -4.29 -7.20
CA ALA A 170 11.44 -5.66 -7.07
C ALA A 170 10.19 -5.90 -7.94
N SER A 171 9.24 -4.97 -7.92
CA SER A 171 8.02 -5.04 -8.76
C SER A 171 8.31 -4.96 -10.26
N CYS A 172 9.34 -4.21 -10.66
CA CYS A 172 9.68 -4.00 -12.08
C CYS A 172 10.51 -5.14 -12.67
N TRP A 173 11.43 -5.70 -11.88
CA TRP A 173 12.49 -6.57 -12.40
C TRP A 173 12.57 -7.94 -11.71
N ASN A 174 12.02 -8.06 -10.50
CA ASN A 174 12.02 -9.29 -9.69
C ASN A 174 13.41 -9.96 -9.60
N GLU A 175 14.45 -9.15 -9.42
CA GLU A 175 15.81 -9.65 -9.29
C GLU A 175 16.10 -10.19 -7.88
N TYR A 176 17.10 -11.07 -7.79
CA TYR A 176 17.53 -11.63 -6.51
C TYR A 176 18.01 -10.54 -5.53
N LEU A 177 17.33 -10.43 -4.38
CA LEU A 177 17.50 -9.34 -3.41
C LEU A 177 18.88 -9.29 -2.75
N LEU A 178 19.58 -10.41 -2.64
CA LEU A 178 20.92 -10.45 -2.01
C LEU A 178 22.07 -10.17 -2.98
N LYS A 179 21.78 -9.78 -4.24
CA LYS A 179 22.83 -9.24 -5.11
C LYS A 179 23.43 -7.97 -4.45
N PRO A 180 24.74 -7.71 -4.58
CA PRO A 180 25.39 -6.55 -3.97
C PRO A 180 24.71 -5.20 -4.28
N ALA A 181 24.09 -5.07 -5.46
CA ALA A 181 23.39 -3.86 -5.86
C ALA A 181 22.06 -3.61 -5.13
N HIS A 182 21.42 -4.66 -4.60
CA HIS A 182 20.08 -4.58 -3.98
C HIS A 182 20.14 -4.73 -2.46
N LEU A 183 21.13 -5.46 -1.95
CA LEU A 183 21.31 -5.79 -0.54
C LEU A 183 21.31 -4.57 0.41
N PRO A 184 21.92 -3.41 0.07
CA PRO A 184 21.90 -2.23 0.94
C PRO A 184 20.51 -1.61 1.15
N LEU A 185 19.55 -1.92 0.28
CA LEU A 185 18.17 -1.43 0.37
C LEU A 185 17.25 -2.35 1.17
N GLN A 186 17.67 -3.59 1.41
CA GLN A 186 16.83 -4.59 2.06
C GLN A 186 16.84 -4.38 3.57
N ASP A 187 15.65 -4.42 4.16
CA ASP A 187 15.51 -4.45 5.62
C ASP A 187 15.93 -5.82 6.19
N THR A 188 15.83 -5.97 7.50
CA THR A 188 16.21 -7.20 8.20
C THR A 188 15.46 -8.42 7.66
N ASN A 189 14.17 -8.29 7.36
CA ASN A 189 13.37 -9.44 6.95
C ASN A 189 13.75 -9.88 5.54
N ASP A 190 13.87 -8.93 4.61
CA ASP A 190 14.23 -9.20 3.22
C ASP A 190 15.67 -9.71 3.09
N ARG A 191 16.58 -9.23 3.95
CA ARG A 191 17.99 -9.69 3.99
C ARG A 191 18.14 -11.16 4.36
N TYR A 192 17.26 -11.67 5.20
CA TYR A 192 17.32 -13.05 5.69
C TYR A 192 16.20 -13.94 5.14
N PHE A 193 15.34 -13.37 4.27
CA PHE A 193 14.11 -13.97 3.77
C PHE A 193 13.16 -14.49 4.87
N ALA A 194 13.31 -14.00 6.10
CA ALA A 194 12.65 -14.53 7.29
C ALA A 194 12.17 -13.37 8.18
N ASN A 195 11.08 -13.53 8.94
CA ASN A 195 10.52 -12.42 9.71
C ASN A 195 11.07 -12.42 11.14
N ILE A 196 11.70 -11.33 11.56
CA ILE A 196 12.18 -11.16 12.94
C ILE A 196 11.00 -11.13 13.93
N GLN A 197 11.17 -11.83 15.06
CA GLN A 197 10.20 -11.93 16.15
C GLN A 197 10.62 -11.05 17.33
N LYS A 198 9.68 -10.79 18.26
CA LYS A 198 9.94 -9.93 19.44
C LYS A 198 11.02 -10.48 20.37
N ASP A 199 11.23 -11.79 20.38
CA ASP A 199 12.25 -12.48 21.16
C ASP A 199 13.63 -12.53 20.45
N GLY A 200 13.76 -11.89 19.28
CA GLY A 200 14.98 -11.86 18.47
C GLY A 200 15.19 -13.10 17.60
N THR A 201 14.30 -14.11 17.67
CA THR A 201 14.31 -15.24 16.74
C THR A 201 13.66 -14.87 15.41
N TYR A 202 13.73 -15.76 14.43
CA TYR A 202 13.13 -15.59 13.11
C TYR A 202 12.02 -16.62 12.89
N SER A 203 11.03 -16.21 12.10
CA SER A 203 10.05 -17.11 11.51
C SER A 203 10.31 -17.29 10.02
N VAL A 204 10.23 -18.53 9.57
CA VAL A 204 10.53 -18.96 8.20
C VAL A 204 9.24 -19.49 7.59
N VAL A 205 8.84 -18.87 6.47
CA VAL A 205 7.64 -19.28 5.72
C VAL A 205 8.09 -19.73 4.33
N PRO A 206 8.30 -21.04 4.11
CA PRO A 206 8.60 -21.56 2.79
C PRO A 206 7.49 -21.19 1.78
N ARG A 207 7.89 -20.99 0.52
CA ARG A 207 6.95 -20.66 -0.55
C ARG A 207 6.03 -21.86 -0.78
N MET A 208 4.71 -21.67 -0.67
CA MET A 208 3.72 -22.69 -1.05
C MET A 208 2.69 -22.01 -1.94
N ALA A 209 2.88 -22.07 -3.26
CA ALA A 209 2.02 -21.36 -4.20
C ALA A 209 0.59 -21.93 -4.12
N ALA A 210 -0.40 -21.07 -3.84
CA ALA A 210 -1.79 -21.48 -3.61
C ALA A 210 -1.97 -22.57 -2.53
N GLY A 211 -1.02 -22.67 -1.58
CA GLY A 211 -1.01 -23.72 -0.55
C GLY A 211 -0.63 -25.11 -1.04
N GLU A 212 -0.11 -25.23 -2.27
CA GLU A 212 0.37 -26.48 -2.82
C GLU A 212 1.67 -26.93 -2.15
N VAL A 213 1.72 -28.20 -1.77
CA VAL A 213 2.90 -28.88 -1.22
C VAL A 213 2.80 -30.38 -1.50
N THR A 214 3.90 -30.98 -1.94
CA THR A 214 3.98 -32.42 -2.15
C THR A 214 4.07 -33.16 -0.81
N PRO A 215 3.71 -34.46 -0.74
CA PRO A 215 3.95 -35.26 0.47
C PRO A 215 5.40 -35.19 0.96
N ASP A 216 6.37 -35.27 0.03
CA ASP A 216 7.80 -35.16 0.35
C ASP A 216 8.18 -33.77 0.86
N GLY A 217 7.63 -32.71 0.27
CA GLY A 217 7.82 -31.33 0.74
C GLY A 217 7.28 -31.14 2.15
N LEU A 218 6.10 -31.71 2.46
CA LEU A 218 5.51 -31.66 3.80
C LEU A 218 6.38 -32.41 4.83
N ILE A 219 6.90 -33.59 4.46
CA ILE A 219 7.84 -34.37 5.28
C ILE A 219 9.13 -33.56 5.51
N ALA A 220 9.69 -32.94 4.47
CA ALA A 220 10.89 -32.13 4.56
C ALA A 220 10.71 -30.94 5.53
N ILE A 221 9.58 -30.22 5.42
CA ILE A 221 9.23 -29.14 6.34
C ILE A 221 9.14 -29.66 7.79
N GLY A 222 8.48 -30.81 8.00
CA GLY A 222 8.39 -31.43 9.32
C GLY A 222 9.76 -31.86 9.89
N GLN A 223 10.65 -32.37 9.04
CA GLN A 223 12.02 -32.71 9.43
C GLN A 223 12.86 -31.48 9.79
N ILE A 224 12.71 -30.39 9.05
CA ILE A 224 13.34 -29.10 9.36
C ILE A 224 12.83 -28.60 10.72
N ALA A 225 11.52 -28.55 10.90
CA ALA A 225 10.90 -28.12 12.15
C ALA A 225 11.40 -28.94 13.34
N LYS A 226 11.41 -30.27 13.23
CA LYS A 226 11.91 -31.16 14.28
C LYS A 226 13.39 -30.95 14.58
N ARG A 227 14.23 -30.80 13.56
CA ARG A 227 15.69 -30.67 13.74
C ARG A 227 16.07 -29.37 14.44
N TYR A 228 15.42 -28.27 14.08
CA TYR A 228 15.71 -26.95 14.63
C TYR A 228 14.78 -26.57 15.80
N GLN A 229 13.94 -27.52 16.26
CA GLN A 229 12.95 -27.32 17.33
C GLN A 229 12.02 -26.13 17.08
N LEU A 230 11.55 -25.99 15.84
CA LEU A 230 10.72 -24.87 15.41
C LEU A 230 9.24 -25.15 15.68
N TYR A 231 8.57 -24.19 16.31
CA TYR A 231 7.11 -24.24 16.45
C TYR A 231 6.48 -24.03 15.07
N SER A 232 5.59 -24.93 14.65
CA SER A 232 4.98 -24.92 13.32
C SER A 232 3.51 -24.49 13.39
N LYS A 233 3.11 -23.54 12.54
CA LYS A 233 1.74 -23.02 12.48
C LYS A 233 1.26 -22.88 11.04
N ILE A 234 0.01 -23.28 10.78
CA ILE A 234 -0.66 -22.97 9.51
C ILE A 234 -1.13 -21.52 9.54
N THR A 235 -0.79 -20.77 8.50
CA THR A 235 -1.17 -19.35 8.34
C THR A 235 -2.49 -19.21 7.60
N GLY A 236 -3.16 -18.06 7.76
CA GLY A 236 -4.35 -17.72 6.97
C GLY A 236 -4.09 -17.62 5.45
N GLY A 237 -2.82 -17.57 5.03
CA GLY A 237 -2.41 -17.60 3.62
C GLY A 237 -2.05 -18.99 3.13
N GLN A 238 -2.56 -20.05 3.76
CA GLN A 238 -2.37 -21.46 3.35
C GLN A 238 -0.89 -21.89 3.28
N ARG A 239 -0.04 -21.35 4.17
CA ARG A 239 1.38 -21.68 4.28
C ARG A 239 1.72 -22.22 5.66
N ILE A 240 2.82 -22.96 5.76
CA ILE A 240 3.40 -23.38 7.04
C ILE A 240 4.44 -22.35 7.48
N ASP A 241 4.30 -21.85 8.70
CA ASP A 241 5.20 -20.90 9.33
C ASP A 241 5.98 -21.59 10.45
N LEU A 242 7.31 -21.45 10.43
CA LEU A 242 8.25 -22.11 11.33
C LEU A 242 8.93 -21.08 12.23
N PHE A 243 8.55 -21.04 13.51
CA PHE A 243 9.01 -20.06 14.49
C PHE A 243 10.20 -20.55 15.33
N GLY A 244 11.05 -19.63 15.78
CA GLY A 244 12.15 -19.90 16.71
C GLY A 244 13.50 -20.14 16.04
N ALA A 245 13.64 -19.82 14.76
CA ALA A 245 14.90 -20.00 14.05
C ALA A 245 15.94 -18.97 14.51
N ARG A 246 17.16 -19.44 14.81
CA ARG A 246 18.31 -18.56 15.06
C ARG A 246 18.89 -18.05 13.74
N LEU A 247 19.47 -16.85 13.77
CA LEU A 247 19.99 -16.18 12.57
C LEU A 247 21.01 -17.04 11.81
N GLU A 248 21.96 -17.63 12.53
CA GLU A 248 23.01 -18.51 12.00
C GLU A 248 22.47 -19.81 11.40
N ALA A 249 21.26 -20.23 11.78
CA ALA A 249 20.62 -21.43 11.25
C ALA A 249 19.88 -21.17 9.94
N LEU A 250 19.53 -19.91 9.63
CA LEU A 250 18.72 -19.56 8.46
C LEU A 250 19.30 -20.05 7.13
N PRO A 251 20.61 -19.91 6.83
CA PRO A 251 21.16 -20.41 5.57
C PRO A 251 20.96 -21.94 5.40
N ALA A 252 21.12 -22.70 6.49
CA ALA A 252 20.94 -24.15 6.47
C ALA A 252 19.46 -24.56 6.37
N ILE A 253 18.56 -23.80 7.00
CA ILE A 253 17.12 -23.98 6.88
C ILE A 253 16.68 -23.72 5.43
N TRP A 254 17.09 -22.60 4.83
CA TRP A 254 16.76 -22.24 3.45
C TRP A 254 17.34 -23.20 2.42
N ALA A 255 18.58 -23.68 2.59
CA ALA A 255 19.17 -24.66 1.69
C ALA A 255 18.35 -25.97 1.63
N ARG A 256 17.66 -26.32 2.71
CA ARG A 256 16.81 -27.52 2.78
C ARG A 256 15.37 -27.26 2.38
N ALA A 257 14.86 -26.07 2.65
CA ALA A 257 13.51 -25.67 2.26
C ALA A 257 13.40 -25.28 0.78
N GLY A 258 14.47 -24.71 0.19
CA GLY A 258 14.48 -24.12 -1.16
C GLY A 258 15.11 -25.00 -2.26
N GLY A 259 15.52 -26.22 -1.94
CA GLY A 259 16.14 -27.14 -2.89
C GLY A 259 15.15 -27.82 -3.84
N GLY A 260 14.39 -27.07 -4.66
CA GLY A 260 13.62 -27.64 -5.78
C GLY A 260 12.35 -28.44 -5.45
N TRP A 261 11.85 -28.36 -4.21
CA TRP A 261 10.64 -29.10 -3.76
C TRP A 261 9.42 -28.19 -3.51
N LEU A 262 9.50 -26.90 -3.86
CA LEU A 262 8.48 -25.86 -3.70
C LEU A 262 8.43 -24.91 -4.91
#